data_AF-A0A6L7VL44-F1
#
_entry.id   AF-A0A6L7VL44-F1
#
_cell.length_a   1.000
_cell.length_b   1.000
_cell.length_c   1.000
_cell.angle_alpha   90.00
_cell.angle_beta   90.00
_cell.angle_gamma   90.00
#
_symmetry.space_group_name_H-M   'P 1'
#
loop_
_entity.id
_entity.type
_entity.pdbx_description
1 polymer ?
#
loop_
_entity_poly.entity_id
_entity_poly.type
_entity_poly.pdbx_seq_one_letter_code
_entity_poly.pdbx_strand_id
1 'polypeptide(L)'
;MKFFDSPTMRETIHRLLRSQMALKGVDYNSLSQRLAMLGVAQTATNLRSKVNHGTLGAQLFIYIQFALGIDDLELDGIKAIYQDVENDLKLQAADDISRSAATVEEQLLTTNPPQNS
;
A
#
# COMPACT_ATOMS: atom_id res chain seq x y z
N MET A 1 4.39 17.62 -9.48
CA MET A 1 4.05 16.22 -9.14
C MET A 1 4.50 15.97 -7.71
N LYS A 2 3.60 15.62 -6.78
CA LYS A 2 3.97 15.34 -5.39
C LYS A 2 4.51 13.91 -5.30
N PHE A 3 5.78 13.72 -5.64
CA PHE A 3 6.47 12.42 -5.50
C PHE A 3 6.39 11.84 -4.07
N PHE A 4 6.28 12.72 -3.08
CA PHE A 4 6.16 12.38 -1.66
C PHE A 4 4.85 11.66 -1.29
N ASP A 5 3.72 12.03 -1.90
CA ASP A 5 2.41 11.43 -1.63
C ASP A 5 1.95 10.66 -2.88
N SER A 6 2.56 9.51 -3.11
CA SER A 6 2.33 8.65 -4.26
C SER A 6 1.64 7.33 -3.88
N PRO A 7 0.91 6.67 -4.80
CA PRO A 7 0.38 5.33 -4.57
C PRO A 7 1.47 4.34 -4.14
N THR A 8 2.65 4.43 -4.74
CA THR A 8 3.83 3.62 -4.40
C THR A 8 4.24 3.79 -2.95
N MET A 9 4.37 5.04 -2.47
CA MET A 9 4.79 5.30 -1.09
C MET A 9 3.72 4.84 -0.09
N ARG A 10 2.44 5.06 -0.39
CA ARG A 10 1.32 4.60 0.47
C ARG A 10 1.33 3.09 0.62
N GLU A 11 1.44 2.36 -0.48
CA GLU A 11 1.51 0.90 -0.45
C GLU A 11 2.80 0.40 0.21
N THR A 12 3.92 1.12 0.08
CA THR A 12 5.16 0.82 0.81
C THR A 12 4.98 0.93 2.33
N ILE A 13 4.37 2.03 2.82
CA ILE A 13 4.06 2.20 4.26
C ILE A 13 3.11 1.11 4.75
N HIS A 14 2.10 0.78 3.94
CA HIS A 14 1.17 -0.31 4.23
C HIS A 14 1.92 -1.65 4.40
N ARG A 15 2.73 -2.06 3.42
CA ARG A 15 3.52 -3.31 3.48
C ARG A 15 4.49 -3.32 4.65
N LEU A 16 5.20 -2.21 4.88
CA LEU A 16 6.14 -2.05 6.00
C LEU A 16 5.46 -2.26 7.36
N LEU A 17 4.38 -1.54 7.63
CA LEU A 17 3.71 -1.63 8.94
C LEU A 17 3.09 -3.01 9.15
N ARG A 18 2.54 -3.63 8.09
CA ARG A 18 2.00 -4.99 8.19
C ARG A 18 3.06 -6.04 8.44
N SER A 19 4.21 -5.96 7.77
CA SER A 19 5.30 -6.91 7.99
C SER A 19 5.86 -6.77 9.41
N GLN A 20 6.08 -5.55 9.88
CA GLN A 20 6.50 -5.26 11.26
C GLN A 20 5.52 -5.81 12.30
N MET A 21 4.22 -5.56 12.12
CA MET A 21 3.18 -6.09 13.00
C MET A 21 3.17 -7.62 13.02
N ALA A 22 3.28 -8.26 11.85
CA ALA A 22 3.33 -9.72 11.74
C ALA A 22 4.56 -10.31 12.43
N LEU A 23 5.74 -9.73 12.21
CA LEU A 23 7.00 -10.16 12.84
C LEU A 23 6.96 -10.05 14.36
N LYS A 24 6.27 -9.05 14.90
CA LYS A 24 6.10 -8.86 16.35
C LYS A 24 4.90 -9.60 16.94
N GLY A 25 4.09 -10.28 16.11
CA GLY A 25 2.86 -10.95 16.55
C GLY A 25 1.81 -10.00 17.12
N VAL A 26 1.77 -8.74 16.65
CA VAL A 26 0.88 -7.69 17.17
C VAL A 26 -0.28 -7.48 16.21
N ASP A 27 -1.50 -7.69 16.69
CA ASP A 27 -2.72 -7.33 15.96
C ASP A 27 -3.16 -5.88 16.25
N TYR A 28 -4.20 -5.40 15.56
CA TYR A 28 -4.67 -4.01 15.73
C TYR A 28 -5.25 -3.71 17.12
N ASN A 29 -5.82 -4.71 17.81
CA ASN A 29 -6.31 -4.52 19.18
C ASN A 29 -5.14 -4.35 20.15
N SER A 30 -4.13 -5.21 20.03
CA SER A 30 -2.91 -5.14 20.83
C SER A 30 -2.14 -3.85 20.56
N LEU A 31 -2.03 -3.43 19.30
CA LEU A 31 -1.42 -2.15 18.94
C LEU A 31 -2.17 -0.96 19.55
N SER A 32 -3.50 -0.97 19.51
CA SER A 32 -4.35 0.05 20.14
C SER A 32 -4.08 0.14 21.65
N GLN A 33 -4.04 -0.99 22.35
CA GLN A 33 -3.75 -1.04 23.79
C GLN A 33 -2.34 -0.53 24.11
N ARG A 34 -1.33 -0.96 23.36
CA ARG A 34 0.07 -0.54 23.53
C ARG A 34 0.24 0.96 23.30
N LEU A 35 -0.40 1.52 22.27
CA LEU A 35 -0.41 2.96 22.03
C LEU A 35 -1.09 3.73 23.17
N ALA A 36 -2.19 3.21 23.72
CA ALA A 36 -2.86 3.83 24.86
C ALA A 36 -1.97 3.87 26.10
N MET A 37 -1.15 2.83 26.35
CA MET A 37 -0.13 2.84 27.42
C MET A 37 0.94 3.91 27.22
N LEU A 38 1.18 4.33 25.98
CA LEU A 38 2.08 5.44 25.62
C LEU A 38 1.37 6.81 25.56
N GLY A 39 0.10 6.89 25.99
CA GLY A 39 -0.69 8.12 25.95
C GLY A 39 -1.29 8.47 24.58
N VAL A 40 -1.25 7.55 23.62
CA VAL A 40 -1.76 7.76 22.25
C VAL A 40 -3.08 7.03 22.06
N ALA A 41 -4.18 7.77 22.12
CA ALA A 41 -5.52 7.23 21.90
C ALA A 41 -5.78 6.92 20.42
N GLN A 42 -5.85 5.64 20.06
CA GLN A 42 -6.24 5.16 18.73
C GLN A 42 -7.10 3.90 18.88
N THR A 43 -8.15 3.76 18.07
CA THR A 43 -8.96 2.53 18.05
C THR A 43 -8.40 1.53 17.04
N ALA A 44 -8.62 0.23 17.24
CA ALA A 44 -8.19 -0.82 16.30
C ALA A 44 -8.73 -0.59 14.87
N THR A 45 -9.99 -0.15 14.73
CA THR A 45 -10.58 0.20 13.44
C THR A 45 -9.87 1.39 12.79
N ASN A 46 -9.57 2.44 13.55
CA ASN A 46 -8.86 3.61 13.02
C ASN A 46 -7.43 3.26 12.56
N LEU A 47 -6.72 2.45 13.34
CA LEU A 47 -5.38 1.97 13.00
C LEU A 47 -5.41 1.12 11.73
N ARG A 48 -6.36 0.20 11.61
CA ARG A 48 -6.54 -0.62 10.40
C ARG A 48 -6.73 0.26 9.16
N SER A 49 -7.59 1.26 9.22
CA SER A 49 -7.81 2.18 8.09
C SER A 49 -6.53 2.96 7.74
N LYS A 50 -5.80 3.48 8.74
CA LYS A 50 -4.56 4.23 8.51
C LYS A 50 -3.45 3.37 7.92
N VAL A 51 -3.26 2.16 8.45
CA VAL A 51 -2.26 1.20 7.96
C VAL A 51 -2.59 0.74 6.55
N ASN A 52 -3.84 0.34 6.29
CA ASN A 52 -4.26 -0.12 4.97
C ASN A 52 -4.15 0.97 3.89
N HIS A 53 -4.38 2.23 4.23
CA HIS A 53 -4.23 3.34 3.28
C HIS A 53 -2.79 3.87 3.18
N GLY A 54 -1.90 3.49 4.10
CA GLY A 54 -0.54 4.00 4.15
C GLY A 54 -0.42 5.50 4.52
N THR A 55 -1.50 6.10 5.04
CA THR A 55 -1.55 7.54 5.34
C THR A 55 -1.75 7.77 6.83
N LEU A 56 -0.69 8.27 7.47
CA LEU A 56 -0.68 8.71 8.87
C LEU A 56 0.36 9.80 9.09
N GLY A 57 0.17 10.61 10.12
CA GLY A 57 1.15 11.64 10.49
C GLY A 57 2.44 11.03 11.06
N ALA A 58 3.55 11.74 10.92
CA ALA A 58 4.87 11.30 11.37
C ALA A 58 4.91 10.96 12.87
N GLN A 59 4.21 11.72 13.72
CA GLN A 59 4.12 11.45 15.16
C GLN A 59 3.53 10.06 15.40
N LEU A 60 2.41 9.73 14.74
CA LEU A 60 1.77 8.42 14.92
C LEU A 60 2.66 7.30 14.40
N PHE A 61 3.40 7.50 13.31
CA PHE A 61 4.34 6.51 12.79
C PHE A 61 5.39 6.15 13.85
N ILE A 62 6.04 7.17 14.44
CA ILE A 62 7.05 6.97 15.48
C ILE A 62 6.49 6.25 16.70
N TYR A 63 5.30 6.64 17.18
CA TYR A 63 4.66 5.94 18.30
C TYR A 63 4.25 4.50 17.98
N ILE A 64 3.92 4.19 16.72
CA ILE A 64 3.73 2.79 16.29
C ILE A 64 5.05 2.02 16.40
N GLN A 65 6.19 2.60 16.01
CA GLN A 65 7.48 1.93 16.16
C GLN A 65 7.78 1.64 17.64
N PHE A 66 7.53 2.60 18.54
CA PHE A 66 7.66 2.40 19.99
C PHE A 66 6.74 1.29 20.52
N ALA A 67 5.46 1.28 20.12
CA ALA A 67 4.51 0.26 20.54
C ALA A 67 4.87 -1.15 20.04
N LEU A 68 5.53 -1.25 18.88
CA LEU A 68 6.03 -2.49 18.31
C LEU A 68 7.40 -2.92 18.87
N GLY A 69 8.07 -2.07 19.65
CA GLY A 69 9.44 -2.33 20.13
C GLY A 69 10.42 -2.47 18.96
N ILE A 70 10.38 -1.50 18.05
CA ILE A 70 11.31 -1.38 16.93
C ILE A 70 12.34 -0.33 17.29
N ASP A 71 13.57 -0.78 17.48
CA ASP A 71 14.68 0.07 17.90
C ASP A 71 15.36 0.75 16.70
N ASP A 72 15.38 0.07 15.55
CA ASP A 72 16.06 0.53 14.32
C ASP A 72 15.16 0.40 13.08
N LEU A 73 15.26 1.40 12.19
CA LEU A 73 14.61 1.41 10.88
C LEU A 73 15.66 1.21 9.78
N GLU A 74 15.66 0.02 9.18
CA GLU A 74 16.56 -0.30 8.07
C GLU A 74 16.04 0.32 6.77
N LEU A 75 16.67 1.45 6.38
CA LEU A 75 16.24 2.20 5.20
C LEU A 75 16.42 1.42 3.90
N ASP A 76 17.40 0.53 3.81
CA ASP A 76 17.63 -0.27 2.60
C ASP A 76 16.52 -1.31 2.41
N GLY A 77 16.03 -1.92 3.48
CA GLY A 77 14.84 -2.78 3.43
C GLY A 77 13.59 -2.00 3.00
N ILE A 78 13.42 -0.76 3.47
CA ILE A 78 12.30 0.10 3.03
C ILE A 78 12.43 0.46 1.54
N LYS A 79 13.64 0.77 1.06
CA LYS A 79 13.89 1.03 -0.38
C LYS A 79 13.57 -0.19 -1.23
N ALA A 80 13.91 -1.39 -0.78
CA ALA A 80 13.59 -2.63 -1.48
C ALA A 80 12.06 -2.80 -1.61
N ILE A 81 11.31 -2.63 -0.50
CA ILE A 81 9.84 -2.66 -0.55
C ILE A 81 9.31 -1.62 -1.54
N TYR A 82 9.85 -0.40 -1.54
CA TYR A 82 9.43 0.65 -2.47
C TYR A 82 9.65 0.26 -3.93
N GLN A 83 10.82 -0.29 -4.25
CA GLN A 83 11.16 -0.74 -5.61
C GLN A 83 10.24 -1.87 -6.06
N ASP A 84 9.97 -2.84 -5.18
CA ASP A 84 9.05 -3.95 -5.47
C ASP A 84 7.65 -3.43 -5.77
N VAL A 85 7.12 -2.53 -4.93
CA VAL A 85 5.81 -1.90 -5.13
C VAL A 85 5.79 -1.10 -6.45
N GLU A 86 6.84 -0.36 -6.75
CA GLU A 86 6.92 0.41 -7.99
C GLU A 86 6.89 -0.49 -9.23
N ASN A 87 7.59 -1.63 -9.17
CA ASN A 87 7.60 -2.62 -10.23
C ASN A 87 6.22 -3.30 -10.38
N ASP A 88 5.59 -3.70 -9.27
CA ASP A 88 4.24 -4.29 -9.26
C ASP A 88 3.22 -3.36 -9.94
N LEU A 89 3.25 -2.07 -9.60
CA LEU A 89 2.32 -1.08 -10.16
C LEU A 89 2.59 -0.80 -11.64
N LYS A 90 3.86 -0.82 -12.07
CA LYS A 90 4.22 -0.68 -13.50
C LYS A 90 3.74 -1.87 -14.32
N LEU A 91 3.87 -3.09 -13.79
CA LEU A 91 3.38 -4.31 -14.43
C LEU A 91 1.86 -4.31 -14.55
N GLN A 92 1.14 -3.94 -13.48
CA GLN A 92 -0.32 -3.81 -13.51
C GLN A 92 -0.79 -2.79 -14.55
N ALA A 93 -0.14 -1.63 -14.62
CA ALA A 93 -0.46 -0.62 -15.61
C ALA A 93 -0.23 -1.12 -17.06
N ALA A 94 0.85 -1.88 -17.30
CA ALA A 94 1.12 -2.47 -18.60
C ALA A 94 0.04 -3.51 -18.99
N ASP A 95 -0.33 -4.39 -18.07
CA ASP A 95 -1.38 -5.40 -18.28
C ASP A 95 -2.75 -4.77 -18.56
N ASP A 96 -3.10 -3.70 -17.82
CA ASP A 96 -4.37 -2.99 -18.01
C ASP A 96 -4.44 -2.30 -19.38
N ILE A 97 -3.32 -1.75 -19.87
CA ILE A 97 -3.21 -1.19 -21.22
C ILE A 97 -3.40 -2.29 -22.27
N SER A 98 -2.74 -3.44 -22.12
CA SER A 98 -2.88 -4.57 -23.06
C SER A 98 -4.31 -5.11 -23.12
N ARG A 99 -4.99 -5.24 -21.97
CA ARG A 99 -6.41 -5.69 -21.92
C ARG A 99 -7.36 -4.67 -22.56
N SER A 100 -7.12 -3.39 -22.31
CA SER A 100 -7.92 -2.32 -22.91
C SER A 100 -7.78 -2.30 -24.44
N ALA A 101 -6.56 -2.47 -24.96
CA ALA A 101 -6.31 -2.54 -26.40
C ALA A 101 -6.99 -3.76 -27.06
N ALA A 102 -6.91 -4.95 -26.46
CA ALA A 102 -7.57 -6.15 -26.96
C ALA A 102 -9.10 -6.03 -27.01
N THR A 103 -9.69 -5.37 -26.01
CA THR A 103 -11.14 -5.11 -25.95
C THR A 103 -11.60 -4.19 -27.08
N VAL A 104 -10.77 -3.19 -27.44
CA VAL A 104 -11.04 -2.27 -28.56
C VAL A 104 -10.93 -3.00 -29.90
N GLU A 105 -9.91 -3.84 -30.10
CA GLU A 105 -9.77 -4.63 -31.34
C GLU A 105 -10.97 -5.57 -31.55
N GLU A 106 -11.44 -6.27 -30.51
CA GLU A 106 -12.61 -7.16 -30.60
C GLU A 106 -13.91 -6.40 -30.95
N GLN A 107 -14.07 -5.16 -30.46
CA GLN A 107 -15.19 -4.29 -30.82
C GLN A 107 -15.12 -3.77 -32.27
N LEU A 108 -13.92 -3.52 -32.80
CA LEU A 108 -13.75 -3.13 -34.21
C LEU A 108 -13.98 -4.30 -35.18
N LEU A 109 -13.59 -5.53 -34.82
CA LEU A 109 -13.84 -6.71 -35.67
C LEU A 109 -15.32 -7.09 -35.76
N THR A 110 -16.12 -6.79 -34.73
CA THR A 110 -17.56 -7.15 -34.68
C THR A 110 -18.49 -6.11 -35.30
N THR A 111 -17.98 -4.93 -35.66
CA THR A 111 -18.79 -3.79 -36.16
C THR A 111 -18.70 -3.54 -37.66
N ASN A 112 -17.90 -4.31 -38.42
CA ASN A 112 -17.89 -4.25 -39.88
C ASN A 112 -18.84 -5.29 -40.50
N PRO A 113 -20.00 -4.90 -41.07
CA PRO A 113 -20.83 -5.84 -41.80
C PRO A 113 -20.13 -6.25 -43.11
N PRO A 114 -20.35 -7.48 -43.61
CA PRO A 114 -19.77 -7.92 -44.87
C PRO A 114 -20.25 -6.98 -46.00
N GLN A 115 -19.30 -6.32 -46.65
CA GLN A 115 -19.53 -5.55 -47.87
C GLN A 115 -19.91 -6.55 -48.98
N ASN A 116 -21.20 -6.80 -49.16
CA ASN A 116 -21.69 -7.61 -50.27
C ASN A 116 -22.01 -6.68 -51.46
N SER A 117 -21.35 -6.96 -52.57
CA SER A 117 -21.53 -6.32 -53.90
C SER A 117 -22.76 -6.84 -54.62
#